data_AF-A0A8P4GKE7-F1
#
_entry.id   AF-A0A8P4GKE7-F1
#
_cell.length_a   1.000
_cell.length_b   1.000
_cell.length_c   1.000
_cell.angle_alpha   90.00
_cell.angle_beta   90.00
_cell.angle_gamma   90.00
#
_symmetry.space_group_name_H-M   'P 1'
#
loop_
_entity.id
_entity.type
_entity.pdbx_description
1 polymer ?
#
loop_
_entity_poly.entity_id
_entity_poly.type
_entity_poly.pdbx_seq_one_letter_code
_entity_poly.pdbx_strand_id
1 'polypeptide(L)'
;MSSEEETSQTSSSSSSPPLSSSSSHPPPSHFIGKKEDIVKAGRVTKLVNGCRDVLVVWHQGQLHAMDMRCYHSGGALQYGDIEEFNGRLCIVCPWHKYKITLAEGEGLYQAVDDPTVKPLRTHWRSKGVKQRIHKITEINGDVYVTLNDSSEAVESDVYQTERYRTVLLKAQPVPKNKK
;
A
#
# COMPACT_ATOMS: atom_id res chain seq x y z
N MET A 1 41.33 61.63 -31.05
CA MET A 1 41.65 61.10 -29.72
C MET A 1 40.47 60.26 -29.28
N SER A 2 40.44 59.00 -29.70
CA SER A 2 39.55 57.94 -29.19
C SER A 2 40.28 56.61 -29.32
N SER A 3 40.13 55.81 -28.28
CA SER A 3 40.99 54.74 -27.80
C SER A 3 40.74 53.37 -28.43
N GLU A 4 41.82 52.61 -28.58
CA GLU A 4 42.10 51.26 -28.04
C GLU A 4 41.13 50.07 -28.32
N GLU A 5 41.68 49.06 -29.02
CA GLU A 5 41.82 47.61 -28.70
C GLU A 5 41.18 47.05 -27.40
N GLU A 6 40.84 45.77 -27.19
CA GLU A 6 41.10 44.48 -27.84
C GLU A 6 40.05 43.45 -27.37
N THR A 7 39.94 42.36 -28.12
CA THR A 7 39.31 41.06 -27.84
C THR A 7 39.66 40.45 -26.47
N SER A 8 38.71 39.71 -25.88
CA SER A 8 38.95 38.43 -25.17
C SER A 8 37.63 37.86 -24.63
N GLN A 9 37.14 36.76 -25.21
CA GLN A 9 36.19 35.88 -24.50
C GLN A 9 36.58 34.42 -24.70
N THR A 10 36.70 33.76 -23.56
CA THR A 10 37.27 32.44 -23.32
C THR A 10 36.22 31.35 -23.50
N SER A 11 36.56 30.30 -24.25
CA SER A 11 35.78 29.07 -24.33
C SER A 11 36.09 28.21 -23.09
N SER A 12 35.08 27.98 -22.25
CA SER A 12 35.20 27.09 -21.08
C SER A 12 34.33 25.86 -21.27
N SER A 13 35.00 24.71 -21.29
CA SER A 13 34.52 23.40 -21.68
C SER A 13 33.58 22.75 -20.67
N SER A 14 32.58 22.07 -21.21
CA SER A 14 31.56 21.26 -20.55
C SER A 14 32.15 20.16 -19.66
N SER A 15 31.67 20.07 -18.41
CA SER A 15 31.83 18.89 -17.56
C SER A 15 30.46 18.52 -16.98
N SER A 16 29.79 17.54 -17.58
CA SER A 16 28.57 16.96 -17.00
C SER A 16 28.94 15.98 -15.87
N PRO A 17 28.20 15.92 -14.76
CA PRO A 17 28.47 14.98 -13.68
C PRO A 17 28.13 13.54 -14.11
N PRO A 18 28.80 12.52 -13.55
CA PRO A 18 28.54 11.13 -13.90
C PRO A 18 27.16 10.70 -13.41
N LEU A 19 26.34 10.22 -14.34
CA LEU A 19 25.09 9.53 -14.06
C LEU A 19 25.41 8.31 -13.17
N SER A 20 24.87 8.30 -11.96
CA SER A 20 24.91 7.13 -11.09
C SER A 20 24.12 6.01 -11.76
N SER A 21 24.82 4.97 -12.21
CA SER A 21 24.22 3.75 -12.74
C SER A 21 23.42 3.05 -11.64
N SER A 22 22.13 3.36 -11.53
CA SER A 22 21.20 2.53 -10.78
C SER A 22 21.11 1.19 -11.49
N SER A 23 21.60 0.13 -10.85
CA SER A 23 21.47 -1.23 -11.34
C SER A 23 19.99 -1.54 -11.54
N SER A 24 19.54 -1.60 -12.79
CA SER A 24 18.16 -1.80 -13.20
C SER A 24 17.73 -3.27 -13.07
N HIS A 25 17.87 -3.84 -11.87
CA HIS A 25 17.22 -5.09 -11.57
C HIS A 25 15.74 -4.80 -11.30
N PRO A 26 14.80 -5.54 -11.93
CA PRO A 26 13.40 -5.42 -11.58
C PRO A 26 13.23 -5.71 -10.09
N PRO A 27 12.35 -4.99 -9.39
CA PRO A 27 12.14 -5.19 -7.97
C PRO A 27 11.74 -6.66 -7.70
N PRO A 28 12.24 -7.27 -6.61
CA PRO A 28 12.04 -8.68 -6.35
C PRO A 28 10.54 -9.00 -6.23
N SER A 29 10.13 -10.10 -6.87
CA SER A 29 8.77 -10.61 -6.79
C SER A 29 8.74 -11.90 -5.98
N HIS A 30 7.75 -12.04 -5.11
CA HIS A 30 7.68 -13.11 -4.14
C HIS A 30 6.45 -13.97 -4.38
N PHE A 31 6.66 -15.29 -4.55
CA PHE A 31 5.57 -16.23 -4.75
C PHE A 31 4.62 -16.21 -3.55
N ILE A 32 3.32 -16.05 -3.80
CA ILE A 32 2.27 -16.08 -2.79
C ILE A 32 1.63 -17.47 -2.72
N GLY A 33 1.20 -17.98 -3.88
CA GLY A 33 0.50 -19.24 -4.04
C GLY A 33 -0.05 -19.38 -5.45
N LYS A 34 -0.71 -20.51 -5.73
CA LYS A 34 -1.44 -20.68 -6.99
C LYS A 34 -2.71 -19.83 -7.00
N LYS A 35 -3.05 -19.28 -8.16
CA LYS A 35 -4.25 -18.47 -8.35
C LYS A 35 -5.52 -19.24 -7.97
N GLU A 36 -5.64 -20.49 -8.40
CA GLU A 36 -6.80 -21.34 -8.10
C GLU A 36 -7.07 -21.46 -6.59
N ASP A 37 -6.00 -21.63 -5.80
CA ASP A 37 -6.10 -21.76 -4.35
C ASP A 37 -6.48 -20.43 -3.69
N ILE A 38 -5.89 -19.31 -4.15
CA ILE A 38 -6.20 -17.97 -3.65
C ILE A 38 -7.64 -17.58 -3.98
N VAL A 39 -8.10 -17.88 -5.20
CA VAL A 39 -9.49 -17.65 -5.64
C VAL A 39 -10.46 -18.45 -4.78
N LYS A 40 -10.15 -19.73 -4.54
CA LYS A 40 -10.98 -20.61 -3.70
C LYS A 40 -11.03 -20.14 -2.25
N ALA A 41 -9.90 -19.65 -1.71
CA ALA A 41 -9.83 -19.09 -0.36
C ALA A 41 -10.47 -17.69 -0.26
N GLY A 42 -10.58 -16.97 -1.39
CA GLY A 42 -11.00 -15.57 -1.47
C GLY A 42 -9.96 -14.58 -0.95
N ARG A 43 -9.13 -14.96 0.03
CA ARG A 43 -8.07 -14.12 0.60
C ARG A 43 -6.96 -14.96 1.24
N VAL A 44 -5.73 -14.46 1.21
CA VAL A 44 -4.56 -15.07 1.85
C VAL A 44 -3.67 -13.99 2.49
N THR A 45 -2.99 -14.33 3.58
CA THR A 45 -2.01 -13.45 4.22
C THR A 45 -0.62 -14.09 4.20
N LYS A 46 0.41 -13.31 3.90
CA LYS A 46 1.80 -13.82 3.83
C LYS A 46 2.79 -12.78 4.34
N LEU A 47 3.79 -13.23 5.10
CA LEU A 47 4.98 -12.45 5.40
C LEU A 47 5.90 -12.46 4.17
N VAL A 48 6.06 -11.30 3.54
CA VAL A 48 6.85 -11.11 2.32
C VAL A 48 8.20 -10.50 2.68
N ASN A 49 9.27 -11.03 2.09
CA ASN A 49 10.66 -10.62 2.32
C ASN A 49 11.07 -10.59 3.81
N GLY A 50 10.42 -11.41 4.66
CA GLY A 50 10.67 -11.47 6.10
C GLY A 50 10.28 -10.23 6.91
N CYS A 51 9.78 -9.17 6.26
CA CYS A 51 9.63 -7.87 6.90
C CYS A 51 8.22 -7.26 6.84
N ARG A 52 7.35 -7.69 5.91
CA ARG A 52 6.04 -7.05 5.69
C ARG A 52 4.92 -8.08 5.52
N ASP A 53 3.90 -7.99 6.36
CA ASP A 53 2.69 -8.81 6.29
C ASP A 53 1.72 -8.26 5.23
N VAL A 54 1.51 -9.02 4.17
CA VAL A 54 0.67 -8.66 3.03
C VAL A 54 -0.62 -9.48 3.04
N LEU A 55 -1.74 -8.81 2.83
CA LEU A 55 -3.03 -9.41 2.51
C LEU A 55 -3.24 -9.38 0.99
N VAL A 56 -3.46 -10.55 0.40
CA VAL A 56 -3.91 -10.70 -0.99
C VAL A 56 -5.38 -11.10 -0.99
N VAL A 57 -6.19 -10.40 -1.77
CA VAL A 57 -7.63 -10.58 -1.85
C VAL A 57 -8.03 -10.83 -3.29
N TRP A 58 -8.87 -11.84 -3.53
CA TRP A 58 -9.59 -12.03 -4.77
C TRP A 58 -11.02 -11.51 -4.61
N HIS A 59 -11.40 -10.54 -5.44
CA HIS A 59 -12.76 -10.00 -5.47
C HIS A 59 -13.14 -9.59 -6.88
N GLN A 60 -14.36 -9.96 -7.32
CA GLN A 60 -14.92 -9.59 -8.63
C GLN A 60 -13.98 -9.81 -9.83
N GLY A 61 -13.25 -10.92 -9.86
CA GLY A 61 -12.38 -11.23 -10.99
C GLY A 61 -11.00 -10.59 -10.92
N GLN A 62 -10.67 -9.86 -9.84
CA GLN A 62 -9.41 -9.16 -9.69
C GLN A 62 -8.69 -9.50 -8.38
N LEU A 63 -7.36 -9.61 -8.44
CA LEU A 63 -6.50 -9.72 -7.27
C LEU A 63 -6.03 -8.33 -6.82
N HIS A 64 -6.01 -8.11 -5.50
CA HIS A 64 -5.48 -6.92 -4.85
C HIS A 64 -4.51 -7.31 -3.74
N ALA A 65 -3.42 -6.57 -3.57
CA ALA A 65 -2.45 -6.79 -2.50
C ALA A 65 -2.24 -5.50 -1.71
N MET A 66 -2.32 -5.58 -0.38
CA MET A 66 -2.10 -4.46 0.51
C MET A 66 -1.49 -4.91 1.83
N ASP A 67 -1.02 -3.96 2.62
CA ASP A 67 -0.66 -4.21 4.02
C ASP A 67 -1.80 -4.91 4.77
N MET A 68 -1.51 -5.95 5.54
CA MET A 68 -2.51 -6.75 6.26
C MET A 68 -3.17 -6.00 7.43
N ARG A 69 -2.48 -5.03 8.01
CA ARG A 69 -2.89 -4.30 9.21
C ARG A 69 -3.46 -2.93 8.84
N CYS A 70 -4.68 -2.65 9.27
CA CYS A 70 -5.36 -1.38 9.00
C CYS A 70 -4.57 -0.19 9.53
N TYR A 71 -4.37 0.82 8.68
CA TYR A 71 -3.66 2.04 9.02
C TYR A 71 -4.20 2.82 10.23
N HIS A 72 -5.46 2.63 10.62
CA HIS A 72 -6.06 3.39 11.72
C HIS A 72 -5.56 2.93 13.09
N SER A 73 -5.51 1.61 13.32
CA SER A 73 -5.15 1.05 14.64
C SER A 73 -4.58 -0.36 14.58
N GLY A 74 -4.14 -0.83 13.40
CA GLY A 74 -3.57 -2.16 13.22
C GLY A 74 -4.58 -3.31 13.15
N GLY A 75 -5.85 -3.01 12.89
CA GLY A 75 -6.90 -4.01 12.74
C GLY A 75 -6.60 -5.03 11.64
N ALA A 76 -6.93 -6.30 11.87
CA ALA A 76 -6.68 -7.37 10.90
C ALA A 76 -7.64 -7.26 9.71
N LEU A 77 -7.16 -6.71 8.59
CA LEU A 77 -8.00 -6.49 7.40
C LEU A 77 -8.46 -7.81 6.76
N GLN A 78 -7.77 -8.92 7.02
CA GLN A 78 -8.20 -10.25 6.56
C GLN A 78 -9.60 -10.66 7.04
N TYR A 79 -10.16 -10.01 8.05
CA TYR A 79 -11.52 -10.25 8.55
C TYR A 79 -12.50 -9.12 8.18
N GLY A 80 -12.08 -8.18 7.33
CA GLY A 80 -12.94 -7.11 6.83
C GLY A 80 -13.87 -7.58 5.71
N ASP A 81 -15.04 -6.97 5.65
CA ASP A 81 -15.97 -7.12 4.53
C ASP A 81 -15.49 -6.29 3.35
N ILE A 82 -15.90 -6.67 2.13
CA ILE A 82 -15.63 -5.90 0.92
C ILE A 82 -16.95 -5.35 0.43
N GLU A 83 -17.03 -4.02 0.33
CA GLU A 83 -18.23 -3.27 -0.01
C GLU A 83 -17.89 -2.16 -1.00
N GLU A 84 -18.89 -1.67 -1.72
CA GLU A 84 -18.73 -0.56 -2.66
C GLU A 84 -19.14 0.78 -2.02
N PHE A 85 -18.27 1.79 -2.13
CA PHE A 85 -18.56 3.15 -1.71
C PHE A 85 -18.18 4.11 -2.82
N ASN A 86 -19.15 4.89 -3.32
CA ASN A 86 -18.93 5.87 -4.38
C ASN A 86 -18.33 5.24 -5.66
N GLY A 87 -18.79 4.05 -6.04
CA GLY A 87 -18.26 3.30 -7.18
C GLY A 87 -16.86 2.71 -6.98
N ARG A 88 -16.32 2.73 -5.75
CA ARG A 88 -14.99 2.21 -5.41
C ARG A 88 -15.13 1.04 -4.46
N LEU A 89 -14.53 -0.10 -4.83
CA LEU A 89 -14.45 -1.28 -3.96
C LEU A 89 -13.52 -0.99 -2.78
N CYS A 90 -14.01 -1.18 -1.57
CA CYS A 90 -13.26 -1.00 -0.35
C CYS A 90 -13.31 -2.23 0.54
N ILE A 91 -12.21 -2.50 1.23
CA ILE A 91 -12.22 -3.33 2.42
C ILE A 91 -12.61 -2.48 3.64
N VAL A 92 -13.57 -2.97 4.42
CA VAL A 92 -14.08 -2.33 5.63
C VAL A 92 -13.39 -2.95 6.83
N CYS A 93 -12.56 -2.16 7.52
CA CYS A 93 -11.84 -2.62 8.70
C CYS A 93 -12.82 -3.14 9.77
N PRO A 94 -12.65 -4.37 10.30
CA PRO A 94 -13.61 -4.96 11.22
C PRO A 94 -13.68 -4.21 12.56
N TRP A 95 -12.59 -3.56 12.99
CA TRP A 95 -12.51 -2.89 14.29
C TRP A 95 -13.26 -1.55 14.33
N HIS A 96 -13.04 -0.70 13.33
CA HIS A 96 -13.52 0.70 13.37
C HIS A 96 -14.24 1.15 12.09
N LYS A 97 -14.52 0.21 11.17
CA LYS A 97 -15.30 0.45 9.94
C LYS A 97 -14.73 1.49 8.98
N TYR A 98 -13.42 1.73 9.07
CA TYR A 98 -12.66 2.49 8.08
C TYR A 98 -12.70 1.79 6.73
N LYS A 99 -12.96 2.57 5.67
CA LYS A 99 -13.15 2.08 4.30
C LYS A 99 -11.88 2.37 3.52
N ILE A 100 -11.23 1.33 3.03
CA ILE A 100 -9.94 1.43 2.35
C ILE A 100 -10.10 0.89 0.94
N THR A 101 -9.83 1.69 -0.08
CA THR A 101 -9.99 1.25 -1.47
C THR A 101 -9.02 0.12 -1.80
N LEU A 102 -9.53 -0.92 -2.48
CA LEU A 102 -8.72 -2.09 -2.84
C LEU A 102 -7.64 -1.76 -3.90
N ALA A 103 -7.95 -0.83 -4.80
CA ALA A 103 -7.07 -0.46 -5.90
C ALA A 103 -5.91 0.45 -5.46
N GLU A 104 -6.18 1.43 -4.61
CA GLU A 104 -5.26 2.55 -4.35
C GLU A 104 -4.93 2.74 -2.86
N GLY A 105 -5.63 2.03 -1.95
CA GLY A 105 -5.37 2.10 -0.53
C GLY A 105 -5.82 3.41 0.11
N GLU A 106 -6.76 4.12 -0.51
CA GLU A 106 -7.28 5.38 -0.01
C GLU A 106 -8.30 5.18 1.12
N GLY A 107 -8.21 6.02 2.15
CA GLY A 107 -9.19 6.04 3.23
C GLY A 107 -10.40 6.90 2.87
N LEU A 108 -11.57 6.31 2.67
CA LEU A 108 -12.80 7.03 2.33
C LEU A 108 -13.61 7.45 3.57
N TYR A 109 -14.24 8.61 3.50
CA TYR A 109 -15.16 9.11 4.51
C TYR A 109 -16.29 9.93 3.88
N GLN A 110 -17.41 10.04 4.60
CA GLN A 110 -18.50 10.95 4.26
C GLN A 110 -18.25 12.29 4.96
N ALA A 111 -17.99 13.33 4.17
CA ALA A 111 -17.86 14.69 4.66
C ALA A 111 -19.25 15.33 4.74
N VAL A 112 -19.47 16.12 5.79
CA VAL A 112 -20.67 16.95 5.95
C VAL A 112 -20.34 18.35 5.41
N ASP A 113 -21.15 18.85 4.48
CA ASP A 113 -20.96 20.20 3.90
C ASP A 113 -21.29 21.30 4.90
N ASP A 114 -22.47 21.22 5.50
CA ASP A 114 -22.96 22.17 6.50
C ASP A 114 -23.59 21.40 7.67
N PRO A 115 -22.99 21.43 8.87
CA PRO A 115 -23.51 20.71 10.03
C PRO A 115 -24.79 21.32 10.62
N THR A 116 -25.22 22.50 10.16
CA THR A 116 -26.39 23.22 10.67
C THR A 116 -27.68 22.89 9.91
N VAL A 117 -27.58 22.35 8.69
CA VAL A 117 -28.74 22.06 7.82
C VAL A 117 -29.23 20.61 8.01
N LYS A 118 -30.54 20.43 8.14
CA LYS A 118 -31.20 19.11 8.28
C LYS A 118 -32.13 18.81 7.08
N PRO A 119 -32.12 17.59 6.52
CA PRO A 119 -31.21 16.47 6.85
C PRO A 119 -29.76 16.78 6.42
N LEU A 120 -28.79 16.20 7.15
CA LEU A 120 -27.37 16.37 6.81
C LEU A 120 -27.12 15.89 5.39
N ARG A 121 -26.49 16.75 4.59
CA ARG A 121 -26.01 16.38 3.27
C ARG A 121 -24.56 15.97 3.37
N THR A 122 -24.27 14.78 2.88
CA THR A 122 -22.93 14.22 2.90
C THR A 122 -22.47 13.85 1.51
N HIS A 123 -21.18 13.99 1.26
CA HIS A 123 -20.55 13.55 0.02
C HIS A 123 -19.27 12.77 0.35
N TRP A 124 -18.91 11.83 -0.52
CA TRP A 124 -17.71 11.02 -0.33
C TRP A 124 -16.45 11.84 -0.59
N ARG A 125 -15.47 11.70 0.29
CA ARG A 125 -14.12 12.26 0.18
C ARG A 125 -13.07 11.21 0.47
N SER A 126 -11.86 11.48 0.00
CA SER A 126 -10.68 10.68 0.29
C SER A 126 -9.75 11.40 1.26
N LYS A 127 -9.13 10.64 2.16
CA LYS A 127 -8.01 11.09 3.00
C LYS A 127 -6.65 10.97 2.29
N GLY A 128 -6.64 10.60 1.01
CA GLY A 128 -5.44 10.18 0.28
C GLY A 128 -5.08 8.72 0.57
N VAL A 129 -3.94 8.28 0.05
CA VAL A 129 -3.42 6.92 0.26
C VAL A 129 -3.03 6.74 1.73
N LYS A 130 -3.70 5.81 2.41
CA LYS A 130 -3.49 5.51 3.84
C LYS A 130 -3.03 4.08 4.09
N GLN A 131 -3.33 3.17 3.16
CA GLN A 131 -2.94 1.77 3.19
C GLN A 131 -2.00 1.48 2.03
N ARG A 132 -0.81 0.94 2.29
CA ARG A 132 0.14 0.64 1.21
C ARG A 132 -0.39 -0.51 0.35
N ILE A 133 -0.49 -0.26 -0.96
CA ILE A 133 -0.81 -1.25 -1.99
C ILE A 133 0.50 -1.84 -2.56
N HIS A 134 0.45 -3.10 -2.93
CA HIS A 134 1.56 -3.83 -3.56
C HIS A 134 1.16 -4.33 -4.93
N LYS A 135 2.15 -4.53 -5.80
CA LYS A 135 1.92 -4.99 -7.16
C LYS A 135 1.74 -6.50 -7.17
N ILE A 136 0.72 -6.97 -7.87
CA ILE A 136 0.51 -8.39 -8.17
C ILE A 136 0.98 -8.68 -9.59
N THR A 137 1.65 -9.82 -9.76
CA THR A 137 2.01 -10.39 -11.06
C THR A 137 1.49 -11.81 -11.12
N GLU A 138 0.80 -12.16 -12.21
CA GLU A 138 0.33 -13.52 -12.47
C GLU A 138 1.19 -14.13 -13.59
N ILE A 139 1.78 -15.30 -13.35
CA ILE A 139 2.62 -16.02 -14.32
C ILE A 139 2.23 -17.49 -14.30
N ASN A 140 1.75 -18.03 -15.41
CA ASN A 140 1.42 -19.46 -15.54
C ASN A 140 0.48 -20.02 -14.43
N GLY A 141 -0.45 -19.19 -13.93
CA GLY A 141 -1.36 -19.59 -12.85
C GLY A 141 -0.80 -19.38 -11.44
N ASP A 142 0.43 -18.92 -11.30
CA ASP A 142 1.05 -18.54 -10.03
C ASP A 142 0.92 -17.04 -9.76
N VAL A 143 0.68 -16.70 -8.50
CA VAL A 143 0.55 -15.32 -8.04
C VAL A 143 1.80 -14.90 -7.29
N TYR A 144 2.37 -13.78 -7.69
CA TYR A 144 3.51 -13.15 -7.06
C TYR A 144 3.16 -11.74 -6.59
N VAL A 145 3.79 -11.30 -5.51
CA VAL A 145 3.71 -9.92 -5.03
C VAL A 145 5.09 -9.28 -5.12
N THR A 146 5.14 -8.11 -5.72
CA THR A 146 6.25 -7.18 -5.64
C THR A 146 5.88 -6.08 -4.65
N LEU A 147 6.68 -5.95 -3.58
CA LEU A 147 6.45 -4.93 -2.56
C LEU A 147 6.59 -3.54 -3.16
N ASN A 148 5.77 -2.61 -2.68
CA ASN A 148 5.90 -1.20 -3.02
C ASN A 148 6.92 -0.57 -2.06
N ASP A 149 8.10 -0.28 -2.58
CA ASP A 149 9.26 0.27 -1.88
C ASP A 149 9.38 1.79 -2.01
N SER A 150 8.31 2.48 -2.45
CA SER A 150 8.27 3.94 -2.45
C SER A 150 8.67 4.50 -1.09
N SER A 151 9.57 5.49 -1.11
CA SER A 151 10.09 6.18 0.05
C SER A 151 9.06 7.05 0.76
N GLU A 152 7.93 7.34 0.12
CA GLU A 152 6.82 8.06 0.75
C GLU A 152 6.22 7.22 1.87
N ALA A 153 6.19 7.79 3.08
CA ALA A 153 5.62 7.12 4.24
C ALA A 153 4.09 7.05 4.12
N VAL A 154 3.54 5.87 4.36
CA VAL A 154 2.10 5.60 4.41
C VAL A 154 1.75 5.18 5.83
N GLU A 155 0.60 5.62 6.35
CA GLU A 155 0.21 5.39 7.76
C GLU A 155 0.20 3.90 8.16
N SER A 156 -0.10 2.99 7.23
CA SER A 156 -0.03 1.55 7.49
C SER A 156 1.37 1.01 7.79
N ASP A 157 2.43 1.72 7.40
CA ASP A 157 3.83 1.28 7.58
C ASP A 157 4.21 1.08 9.05
N VAL A 158 3.60 1.84 9.96
CA VAL A 158 3.88 1.74 11.41
C VAL A 158 3.58 0.33 11.95
N TYR A 159 2.62 -0.37 11.33
CA TYR A 159 2.18 -1.71 11.71
C TYR A 159 2.97 -2.84 11.04
N GLN A 160 3.95 -2.51 10.20
CA GLN A 160 4.84 -3.49 9.56
C GLN A 160 6.16 -3.68 10.31
N THR A 161 6.41 -2.87 11.34
CA THR A 161 7.62 -2.91 12.16
C THR A 161 7.76 -4.21 12.96
N GLU A 162 8.98 -4.68 13.15
CA GLU A 162 9.28 -5.85 13.99
C GLU A 162 8.79 -5.68 15.42
N ARG A 163 8.90 -4.45 15.96
CA ARG A 163 8.41 -4.10 17.29
C ARG A 163 6.91 -4.38 17.40
N TYR A 164 6.12 -3.93 16.42
CA TYR A 164 4.68 -4.16 16.42
C TYR A 164 4.35 -5.66 16.30
N ARG A 165 5.02 -6.38 15.39
CA ARG A 165 4.86 -7.83 15.22
C ARG A 165 5.18 -8.61 16.49
N THR A 166 6.26 -8.27 17.18
CA THR A 166 6.70 -8.94 18.42
C THR A 166 5.69 -8.75 19.55
N VAL A 167 5.13 -7.54 19.69
CA VAL A 167 4.10 -7.26 20.71
C VAL A 167 2.83 -8.06 20.43
N LEU A 168 2.41 -8.13 19.17
CA LEU A 168 1.25 -8.94 18.75
C LEU A 168 1.43 -10.43 19.05
N LEU A 169 2.58 -11.01 18.72
CA LEU A 169 2.87 -12.42 18.98
C LEU A 169 2.81 -12.75 20.47
N LYS A 170 3.28 -11.85 21.34
CA LYS A 170 3.21 -12.01 22.80
C LYS A 170 1.79 -11.87 23.36
N ALA A 171 0.92 -11.15 22.66
CA ALA A 171 -0.47 -10.92 23.08
C ALA A 171 -1.43 -12.04 22.65
N GLN A 172 -1.03 -12.95 21.74
CA GLN A 172 -1.87 -14.07 21.36
C GLN A 172 -1.96 -15.09 22.50
N PRO A 173 -3.16 -15.54 22.89
CA PRO A 173 -3.32 -16.54 23.95
C PRO A 173 -2.66 -17.86 23.52
N VAL A 174 -1.85 -18.43 24.42
CA VAL A 174 -1.24 -19.75 24.21
C VAL A 174 -2.35 -20.77 23.95
N PRO A 175 -2.27 -21.56 22.86
CA PRO A 175 -3.27 -22.58 22.59
C PRO A 175 -3.31 -23.56 23.76
N LYS A 176 -4.48 -23.68 24.40
CA LYS A 176 -4.71 -24.69 25.44
C LYS A 176 -4.67 -26.06 24.76
N ASN A 177 -3.64 -26.86 25.06
CA ASN A 177 -3.64 -28.28 24.70
C ASN A 177 -4.92 -28.91 25.26
N LYS A 178 -5.77 -29.44 24.38
CA LYS A 178 -6.87 -30.30 24.78
C LYS A 178 -6.25 -31.59 25.30
N LYS A 179 -6.36 -31.82 26.61
CA LYS A 179 -6.13 -33.13 27.23
C LYS A 179 -7.25 -34.08 26.84
#